data_AF-A0A369LX74-F1
#
_entry.id   AF-A0A369LX74-F1
#
_cell.length_a   1.000
_cell.length_b   1.000
_cell.length_c   1.000
_cell.angle_alpha   90.00
_cell.angle_beta   90.00
_cell.angle_gamma   90.00
#
_symmetry.space_group_name_H-M   'P 1'
#
loop_
_entity.id
_entity.type
_entity.pdbx_description
1 polymer ?
#
loop_
_entity_poly.entity_id
_entity_poly.type
_entity_poly.pdbx_seq_one_letter_code
_entity_poly.pdbx_strand_id
1 'polypeptide(L)'
;MGEKIELLYIAEKCSQMDITDLGKKKFQKLVYLIEKVGNTPLGYDYEIYFYGPYSRKLDDDLDELSREDLIRYTRRGQSHLIGITGEARGELEAGRLSAEWRGFVDESLERFGGKTPYELELLTTTHYVASLLGPAADRKNIERGVKKIKGEKFSASKIETAVSELKLA
;
A
#
# COMPACT_ATOMS: atom_id res chain seq x y z
N MET A 1 -22.18 -5.55 -1.85
CA MET A 1 -21.58 -5.35 -3.17
C MET A 1 -20.85 -4.01 -3.32
N GLY A 2 -20.67 -3.19 -2.26
CA GLY A 2 -19.98 -1.89 -2.34
C GLY A 2 -18.71 -1.76 -1.50
N GLU A 3 -18.26 -2.81 -0.81
CA GLU A 3 -17.20 -2.67 0.23
C GLU A 3 -15.77 -2.87 -0.30
N LYS A 4 -15.59 -3.18 -1.59
CA LYS A 4 -14.27 -3.57 -2.14
C LYS A 4 -13.97 -2.98 -3.51
N ILE A 5 -14.82 -2.09 -4.01
CA ILE A 5 -14.65 -1.45 -5.33
C ILE A 5 -13.39 -0.57 -5.36
N GLU A 6 -13.01 -0.02 -4.22
CA GLU A 6 -11.79 0.73 -3.98
C GLU A 6 -10.54 -0.11 -4.32
N LEU A 7 -10.51 -1.39 -3.91
CA LEU A 7 -9.38 -2.28 -4.19
C LEU A 7 -9.28 -2.59 -5.69
N LEU A 8 -10.42 -2.82 -6.35
CA LEU A 8 -10.47 -3.01 -7.80
C LEU A 8 -9.94 -1.77 -8.53
N TYR A 9 -10.33 -0.58 -8.08
CA TYR A 9 -9.85 0.68 -8.65
C TYR A 9 -8.34 0.83 -8.48
N ILE A 10 -7.81 0.56 -7.29
CA ILE A 10 -6.37 0.64 -7.01
C ILE A 10 -5.59 -0.36 -7.89
N ALA A 11 -6.07 -1.61 -8.00
CA ALA A 11 -5.44 -2.63 -8.83
C ALA A 11 -5.48 -2.26 -10.32
N GLU A 12 -6.61 -1.75 -10.81
CA GLU A 12 -6.76 -1.28 -12.18
C GLU A 12 -5.84 -0.10 -12.49
N LYS A 13 -5.77 0.88 -11.59
CA LYS A 13 -4.88 2.04 -11.75
C LYS A 13 -3.42 1.65 -11.78
N CYS A 14 -3.01 0.71 -10.94
CA CYS A 14 -1.67 0.16 -11.02
C CYS A 14 -1.38 -0.44 -12.41
N SER A 15 -2.34 -1.13 -13.02
CA SER A 15 -2.19 -1.65 -14.39
C SER A 15 -2.11 -0.53 -15.43
N GLN A 16 -2.93 0.52 -15.31
CA GLN A 16 -2.92 1.67 -16.24
C GLN A 16 -1.63 2.50 -16.16
N MET A 17 -0.95 2.45 -15.01
CA MET A 17 0.32 3.15 -14.75
C MET A 17 1.56 2.25 -14.95
N ASP A 18 1.41 1.12 -15.63
CA ASP A 18 2.50 0.17 -15.93
C ASP A 18 3.24 -0.37 -14.68
N ILE A 19 2.57 -0.51 -13.54
CA ILE A 19 3.13 -1.15 -12.34
C ILE A 19 3.09 -2.68 -12.53
N THR A 20 4.08 -3.21 -13.24
CA THR A 20 4.10 -4.62 -13.69
C THR A 20 4.52 -5.65 -12.64
N ASP A 21 4.90 -5.21 -11.43
CA ASP A 21 5.36 -6.05 -10.31
C ASP A 21 4.37 -6.07 -9.13
N LEU A 22 3.09 -5.79 -9.41
CA LEU A 22 2.02 -5.71 -8.41
C LEU A 22 1.66 -7.08 -7.81
N GLY A 23 2.49 -7.60 -6.90
CA GLY A 23 2.16 -8.75 -6.07
C GLY A 23 1.47 -8.37 -4.75
N LYS A 24 0.90 -9.36 -4.05
CA LYS A 24 0.19 -9.18 -2.76
C LYS A 24 0.94 -8.28 -1.76
N LYS A 25 2.25 -8.48 -1.58
CA LYS A 25 3.07 -7.69 -0.64
C LYS A 25 3.22 -6.22 -1.07
N LYS A 26 3.33 -5.96 -2.37
CA LYS A 26 3.40 -4.58 -2.89
C LYS A 26 2.04 -3.92 -2.74
N PHE A 27 0.97 -4.64 -3.06
CA PHE A 27 -0.41 -4.16 -2.90
C PHE A 27 -0.71 -3.77 -1.44
N GLN A 28 -0.40 -4.62 -0.47
CA GLN A 28 -0.54 -4.32 0.97
C GLN A 28 0.13 -2.99 1.36
N LYS A 29 1.34 -2.73 0.86
CA LYS A 29 2.10 -1.50 1.15
C LYS A 29 1.51 -0.28 0.44
N LEU A 30 1.08 -0.42 -0.81
CA LEU A 30 0.45 0.67 -1.56
C LEU A 30 -0.88 1.08 -0.91
N VAL A 31 -1.73 0.11 -0.56
CA VAL A 31 -2.99 0.37 0.14
C VAL A 31 -2.74 1.05 1.48
N TYR A 32 -1.74 0.61 2.24
CA TYR A 32 -1.32 1.29 3.48
C TYR A 32 -0.90 2.75 3.25
N LEU A 33 -0.09 3.02 2.22
CA LEU A 33 0.37 4.39 1.93
C LEU A 33 -0.78 5.27 1.45
N ILE A 34 -1.65 4.76 0.59
CA ILE A 34 -2.87 5.45 0.15
C ILE A 34 -3.72 5.81 1.37
N GLU A 35 -3.96 4.86 2.27
CA GLU A 35 -4.82 5.09 3.43
C GLU A 35 -4.19 6.05 4.44
N LYS A 36 -2.96 5.76 4.87
CA LYS A 36 -2.35 6.43 6.02
C LYS A 36 -1.55 7.68 5.66
N VAL A 37 -1.03 7.78 4.43
CA VAL A 37 -0.24 8.94 3.96
C VAL A 37 -1.04 9.80 2.99
N GLY A 38 -1.83 9.17 2.10
CA GLY A 38 -2.76 9.86 1.21
C GLY A 38 -4.02 10.38 1.91
N ASN A 39 -4.25 10.00 3.18
CA ASN A 39 -5.45 10.33 3.95
C ASN A 39 -6.75 9.87 3.28
N THR A 40 -6.70 8.75 2.56
CA THR A 40 -7.86 8.16 1.87
C THR A 40 -8.44 7.02 2.72
N PRO A 41 -9.51 7.24 3.51
CA PRO A 41 -9.98 6.23 4.45
C PRO A 41 -10.48 4.98 3.72
N LEU A 42 -9.76 3.87 3.90
CA LEU A 42 -10.10 2.54 3.37
C LEU A 42 -10.57 1.57 4.47
N GLY A 43 -10.33 1.91 5.74
CA GLY A 43 -10.85 1.16 6.89
C GLY A 43 -10.05 -0.10 7.24
N TYR A 44 -8.79 -0.20 6.80
CA TYR A 44 -7.94 -1.33 7.16
C TYR A 44 -7.15 -1.06 8.45
N ASP A 45 -7.10 -2.11 9.26
CA ASP A 45 -6.24 -2.26 10.42
C ASP A 45 -4.91 -2.88 10.01
N TYR A 46 -3.81 -2.35 10.56
CA TYR A 46 -2.46 -2.76 10.18
C TYR A 46 -1.63 -3.10 11.40
N GLU A 47 -0.91 -4.21 11.28
CA GLU A 47 0.08 -4.65 12.26
C GLU A 47 1.45 -4.74 11.60
N ILE A 48 2.51 -4.53 12.37
CA ILE A 48 3.87 -4.70 11.86
C ILE A 48 4.19 -6.18 11.68
N TYR A 49 4.60 -6.56 10.47
CA TYR A 49 5.05 -7.91 10.14
C TYR A 49 6.44 -7.89 9.49
N PHE A 50 6.96 -9.07 9.10
CA PHE A 50 8.32 -9.23 8.58
C PHE A 50 8.70 -8.23 7.48
N TYR A 51 7.76 -7.90 6.58
CA TYR A 51 8.01 -7.04 5.41
C TYR A 51 7.40 -5.64 5.51
N GLY A 52 6.96 -5.22 6.70
CA GLY A 52 6.29 -3.95 6.92
C GLY A 52 4.85 -4.14 7.45
N PRO A 53 4.06 -3.06 7.51
CA PRO A 53 2.65 -3.11 7.88
C PRO A 53 1.87 -4.07 7.00
N TYR A 54 1.01 -4.87 7.62
CA TYR A 54 0.16 -5.87 6.98
C TYR A 54 -1.25 -5.79 7.57
N SER A 55 -2.25 -5.88 6.70
CA SER A 55 -3.66 -6.01 7.09
C SER A 55 -4.16 -7.40 6.68
N ARG A 56 -4.61 -8.18 7.67
CA ARG A 56 -5.23 -9.48 7.43
C ARG A 56 -6.56 -9.33 6.70
N LYS A 57 -7.36 -8.34 7.12
CA LYS A 57 -8.63 -7.98 6.47
C LYS A 57 -8.44 -7.69 4.99
N LEU A 58 -7.41 -6.91 4.61
CA LEU A 58 -7.10 -6.64 3.21
C LEU A 58 -6.74 -7.90 2.41
N ASP A 59 -6.01 -8.84 3.01
CA ASP A 59 -5.65 -10.09 2.34
C ASP A 59 -6.88 -11.00 2.15
N ASP A 60 -7.74 -11.08 3.18
CA ASP A 60 -9.01 -11.81 3.11
C ASP A 60 -9.96 -11.18 2.06
N ASP A 61 -9.97 -9.85 1.94
CA ASP A 61 -10.75 -9.12 0.93
C ASP A 61 -10.25 -9.37 -0.49
N LEU A 62 -8.93 -9.42 -0.71
CA LEU A 62 -8.34 -9.83 -1.98
C LEU A 62 -8.65 -11.28 -2.34
N ASP A 63 -8.70 -12.18 -1.34
CA ASP A 63 -9.03 -13.58 -1.55
C ASP A 63 -10.53 -13.75 -1.91
N GLU A 64 -11.43 -12.96 -1.31
CA GLU A 64 -12.85 -12.93 -1.67
C GLU A 64 -13.05 -12.42 -3.09
N LEU A 65 -12.45 -11.28 -3.46
CA LEU A 65 -12.51 -10.75 -4.83
C LEU A 65 -11.97 -11.77 -5.86
N SER A 66 -10.99 -12.59 -5.47
CA SER A 66 -10.49 -13.65 -6.33
C SER A 66 -11.44 -14.83 -6.46
N ARG A 67 -12.17 -15.20 -5.39
CA ARG A 67 -13.21 -16.23 -5.44
C ARG A 67 -14.41 -15.80 -6.29
N GLU A 68 -14.67 -14.50 -6.36
CA GLU A 68 -15.71 -13.88 -7.20
C GLU A 68 -15.25 -13.65 -8.65
N ASP A 69 -14.06 -14.12 -9.06
CA ASP A 69 -13.44 -13.86 -10.38
C ASP A 69 -13.34 -12.37 -10.76
N LEU A 70 -13.23 -11.48 -9.76
CA LEU A 70 -12.98 -10.05 -9.96
C LEU A 70 -11.47 -9.74 -9.99
N ILE A 71 -10.68 -10.51 -9.23
CA ILE A 71 -9.22 -10.49 -9.23
C ILE A 71 -8.65 -11.84 -9.70
N ARG A 72 -7.63 -11.78 -10.55
CA ARG A 72 -6.83 -12.93 -10.95
C ARG A 72 -5.38 -12.80 -10.52
N TYR A 73 -4.83 -13.94 -10.10
CA TYR A 73 -3.43 -14.08 -9.77
C TYR A 73 -2.68 -14.74 -10.93
N THR A 74 -1.84 -13.97 -11.62
CA THR A 74 -0.98 -14.50 -12.70
C THR A 74 0.39 -14.84 -12.13
N ARG A 75 0.83 -16.09 -12.31
CA ARG A 75 2.16 -16.51 -11.87
C ARG A 75 3.25 -15.92 -12.76
N ARG A 76 4.20 -15.20 -12.16
CA ARG A 76 5.42 -14.69 -12.79
C ARG A 76 6.63 -15.12 -11.96
N GLY A 77 7.29 -16.19 -12.40
CA GLY A 77 8.37 -16.83 -11.63
C GLY A 77 7.86 -17.41 -10.30
N GLN A 78 8.39 -16.88 -9.19
CA GLN A 78 8.00 -17.26 -7.82
C GLN A 78 6.89 -16.37 -7.23
N SER A 79 6.44 -15.36 -7.96
CA SER A 79 5.44 -14.39 -7.49
C SER A 79 4.09 -14.59 -8.18
N HIS A 80 3.03 -14.18 -7.50
CA HIS A 80 1.70 -14.04 -8.06
C HIS A 80 1.36 -12.56 -8.19
N LEU A 81 1.08 -12.11 -9.41
CA LEU A 81 0.72 -10.74 -9.73
C LEU A 81 -0.80 -10.59 -9.75
N ILE A 82 -1.27 -9.48 -9.17
CA ILE A 82 -2.68 -9.10 -9.12
C ILE A 82 -3.04 -8.43 -10.44
N GLY A 83 -4.14 -8.85 -11.05
CA GLY A 83 -4.82 -8.13 -12.12
C GLY A 83 -6.33 -8.24 -11.96
N ILE A 84 -7.08 -7.28 -12.50
CA ILE A 84 -8.55 -7.32 -12.49
C ILE A 84 -9.10 -7.98 -13.76
N THR A 85 -10.29 -8.56 -13.69
CA THR A 85 -10.96 -9.20 -14.82
C THR A 85 -11.85 -8.22 -15.61
N GLY A 86 -12.41 -8.69 -16.73
CA GLY A 86 -13.41 -7.91 -17.48
C GLY A 86 -14.69 -7.65 -16.65
N GLU A 87 -15.09 -8.60 -15.82
CA GLU A 87 -16.23 -8.47 -14.91
C GLU A 87 -15.97 -7.37 -13.87
N ALA A 88 -14.77 -7.34 -13.28
CA ALA A 88 -14.36 -6.26 -12.37
C ALA A 88 -14.34 -4.88 -13.04
N ARG A 89 -14.02 -4.79 -14.34
CA ARG A 89 -14.12 -3.52 -15.08
C ARG A 89 -15.58 -3.07 -15.21
N GLY A 90 -16.51 -4.00 -15.45
CA GLY A 90 -17.94 -3.72 -15.45
C GLY A 90 -18.43 -3.19 -14.08
N GLU A 91 -17.98 -3.81 -12.99
CA GLU A 91 -18.27 -3.34 -11.63
C GLU A 91 -17.71 -1.93 -11.36
N LEU A 92 -16.50 -1.61 -11.85
CA LEU A 92 -15.90 -0.28 -11.75
C LEU A 92 -16.66 0.80 -12.55
N GLU A 93 -17.23 0.43 -13.70
CA GLU A 93 -18.06 1.31 -14.53
C GLU A 93 -19.43 1.55 -13.91
N ALA A 94 -20.05 0.51 -13.32
CA ALA A 94 -21.34 0.58 -12.66
C ALA A 94 -21.28 1.28 -11.30
N GLY A 95 -20.17 1.09 -10.58
CA GLY A 95 -19.96 1.63 -9.26
C GLY A 95 -19.61 3.11 -9.25
N ARG A 96 -19.87 3.75 -8.10
CA ARG A 96 -19.67 5.20 -7.92
C ARG A 96 -18.59 5.46 -6.89
N LEU A 97 -17.37 5.69 -7.38
CA LEU A 97 -16.29 6.30 -6.62
C LEU A 97 -16.25 7.80 -6.96
N SER A 98 -16.11 8.67 -5.96
CA SER A 98 -16.05 10.12 -6.21
C SER A 98 -14.77 10.47 -6.98
N ALA A 99 -14.85 11.49 -7.84
CA ALA A 99 -13.69 11.97 -8.60
C ALA A 99 -12.56 12.47 -7.67
N GLU A 100 -12.92 13.06 -6.53
CA GLU A 100 -11.99 13.49 -5.49
C GLU A 100 -11.23 12.30 -4.89
N TRP A 101 -11.93 11.23 -4.49
CA TRP A 101 -11.31 10.02 -3.95
C TRP A 101 -10.38 9.37 -4.96
N ARG A 102 -10.81 9.30 -6.23
CA ARG A 102 -10.01 8.81 -7.36
C ARG A 102 -8.72 9.63 -7.53
N GLY A 103 -8.81 10.96 -7.42
CA GLY A 103 -7.67 11.86 -7.45
C GLY A 103 -6.64 11.56 -6.36
N PHE A 104 -7.07 11.38 -5.12
CA PHE A 104 -6.15 11.06 -4.01
C PHE A 104 -5.43 9.72 -4.18
N VAL A 105 -6.12 8.72 -4.73
CA VAL A 105 -5.50 7.42 -5.06
C VAL A 105 -4.48 7.58 -6.17
N ASP A 106 -4.86 8.26 -7.27
CA ASP A 106 -4.00 8.45 -8.43
C ASP A 106 -2.72 9.22 -8.01
N GLU A 107 -2.83 10.31 -7.25
CA GLU A 107 -1.68 11.06 -6.69
C GLU A 107 -0.78 10.19 -5.80
N SER A 108 -1.38 9.32 -4.98
CA SER A 108 -0.62 8.41 -4.12
C SER A 108 0.13 7.35 -4.94
N LEU A 109 -0.48 6.83 -6.00
CA LEU A 109 0.14 5.87 -6.91
C LEU A 109 1.23 6.51 -7.77
N GLU A 110 1.07 7.77 -8.19
CA GLU A 110 2.12 8.52 -8.89
C GLU A 110 3.36 8.67 -8.00
N ARG A 111 3.16 8.92 -6.70
CA ARG A 111 4.25 9.08 -5.73
C ARG A 111 4.92 7.77 -5.33
N PHE A 112 4.17 6.70 -5.14
CA PHE A 112 4.66 5.47 -4.51
C PHE A 112 4.65 4.23 -5.41
N GLY A 113 3.87 4.21 -6.49
CA GLY A 113 3.65 3.05 -7.34
C GLY A 113 4.92 2.51 -8.00
N GLY A 114 5.82 3.41 -8.41
CA GLY A 114 7.11 3.06 -9.02
C GLY A 114 8.20 2.61 -8.04
N LYS A 115 7.96 2.67 -6.73
CA LYS A 115 8.96 2.32 -5.72
C LYS A 115 9.23 0.80 -5.72
N THR A 116 10.49 0.45 -5.47
CA THR A 116 10.94 -0.94 -5.33
C THR A 116 10.39 -1.57 -4.04
N PRO A 117 10.38 -2.91 -3.91
CA PRO A 117 9.98 -3.58 -2.68
C PRO A 117 10.76 -3.13 -1.43
N TYR A 118 12.05 -2.79 -1.61
CA TYR A 118 12.93 -2.29 -0.54
C TYR A 118 12.53 -0.88 -0.10
N GLU A 119 12.28 0.03 -1.05
CA GLU A 119 11.85 1.40 -0.77
C GLU A 119 10.47 1.44 -0.12
N LEU A 120 9.51 0.66 -0.65
CA LEU A 120 8.18 0.56 -0.05
C LEU A 120 8.25 -0.01 1.37
N GLU A 121 9.10 -1.00 1.63
CA GLU A 121 9.30 -1.51 2.99
C GLU A 121 9.83 -0.44 3.94
N LEU A 122 10.82 0.34 3.49
CA LEU A 122 11.35 1.45 4.27
C LEU A 122 10.27 2.49 4.57
N LEU A 123 9.60 3.02 3.54
CA LEU A 123 8.57 4.06 3.67
C LEU A 123 7.45 3.61 4.62
N THR A 124 6.90 2.43 4.39
CA THR A 124 5.79 1.93 5.22
C THR A 124 6.20 1.65 6.65
N THR A 125 7.40 1.10 6.89
CA THR A 125 7.91 0.89 8.25
C THR A 125 8.17 2.22 8.98
N THR A 126 8.79 3.18 8.30
CA THR A 126 9.05 4.53 8.84
C THR A 126 7.75 5.22 9.24
N HIS A 127 6.75 5.22 8.36
CA HIS A 127 5.45 5.80 8.67
C HIS A 127 4.77 5.09 9.84
N TYR A 128 4.81 3.76 9.87
CA TYR A 128 4.18 2.98 10.94
C TYR A 128 4.83 3.25 12.31
N VAL A 129 6.15 3.39 12.36
CA VAL A 129 6.85 3.78 13.59
C VAL A 129 6.42 5.18 14.02
N ALA A 130 6.37 6.14 13.09
CA ALA A 130 5.93 7.50 13.40
C ALA A 130 4.49 7.54 13.94
N SER A 131 3.58 6.76 13.35
CA SER A 131 2.19 6.69 13.83
C SER A 131 2.06 6.09 15.23
N LEU A 132 2.89 5.10 15.58
CA LEU A 132 2.96 4.55 16.94
C LEU A 132 3.54 5.53 17.96
N LEU A 133 4.50 6.37 17.55
CA LEU A 133 5.11 7.37 18.41
C LEU A 133 4.19 8.59 18.65
N GLY A 134 3.29 8.87 17.70
CA GLY A 134 2.35 9.98 17.79
C GLY A 134 3.07 11.31 18.04
N PRO A 135 2.71 12.10 19.07
CA PRO A 135 3.37 13.36 19.39
C PRO A 135 4.88 13.27 19.66
N ALA A 136 5.40 12.08 20.00
CA ALA A 136 6.83 11.87 20.24
C ALA A 136 7.62 11.51 18.96
N ALA A 137 6.98 11.56 17.79
CA ALA A 137 7.59 11.25 16.50
C ALA A 137 8.55 12.37 16.06
N ASP A 138 9.77 12.37 16.62
CA ASP A 138 10.91 13.11 16.09
C ASP A 138 11.82 12.20 15.25
N ARG A 139 12.70 12.80 14.43
CA ARG A 139 13.64 12.08 13.55
C ARG A 139 14.43 10.99 14.27
N LYS A 140 14.92 11.27 15.48
CA LYS A 140 15.75 10.35 16.27
C LYS A 140 14.94 9.18 16.83
N ASN A 141 13.71 9.43 17.29
CA ASN A 141 12.83 8.39 17.80
C ASN A 141 12.31 7.51 16.67
N ILE A 142 12.00 8.09 15.51
CA ILE A 142 11.63 7.34 14.31
C ILE A 142 12.78 6.44 13.88
N GLU A 143 14.01 6.96 13.75
CA GLU A 143 15.18 6.14 13.40
C GLU A 143 15.36 4.96 14.35
N ARG A 144 15.28 5.23 15.66
CA ARG A 144 15.41 4.18 16.68
C ARG A 144 14.31 3.13 16.58
N GLY A 145 13.07 3.54 16.34
CA GLY A 145 11.94 2.62 16.18
C GLY A 145 12.08 1.77 14.91
N VAL A 146 12.51 2.35 13.80
CA VAL A 146 12.77 1.61 12.55
C VAL A 146 13.89 0.59 12.77
N LYS A 147 15.00 1.00 13.40
CA LYS A 147 16.11 0.09 13.75
C LYS A 147 15.70 -1.02 14.71
N LYS A 148 14.77 -0.76 15.64
CA LYS A 148 14.21 -1.80 16.53
C LYS A 148 13.47 -2.89 15.75
N ILE A 149 12.78 -2.53 14.67
CA ILE A 149 11.99 -3.47 13.85
C ILE A 149 12.85 -4.15 12.78
N LYS A 150 13.78 -3.41 12.17
CA LYS A 150 14.48 -3.82 10.94
C LYS A 150 15.98 -4.04 11.11
N GLY A 151 16.51 -3.82 12.31
CA GLY A 151 17.95 -3.87 12.58
C GLY A 151 18.70 -2.90 11.68
N GLU A 152 19.83 -3.38 11.12
CA GLU A 152 20.72 -2.61 10.25
C GLU A 152 20.35 -2.66 8.76
N LYS A 153 19.16 -3.19 8.41
CA LYS A 153 18.71 -3.29 7.01
C LYS A 153 18.63 -1.92 6.30
N PHE A 154 18.35 -0.86 7.06
CA PHE A 154 18.25 0.51 6.59
C PHE A 154 19.23 1.39 7.34
N SER A 155 20.07 2.13 6.60
CA SER A 155 20.99 3.09 7.21
C SER A 155 20.23 4.30 7.75
N ALA A 156 20.83 5.00 8.72
CA ALA A 156 20.25 6.23 9.29
C ALA A 156 19.91 7.26 8.21
N SER A 157 20.82 7.47 7.24
CA SER A 157 20.60 8.38 6.11
C SER A 157 19.39 7.98 5.25
N LYS A 158 19.17 6.68 4.99
CA LYS A 158 17.99 6.23 4.24
C LYS A 158 16.70 6.47 5.02
N ILE A 159 16.73 6.23 6.33
CA ILE A 159 15.57 6.48 7.19
C ILE A 159 15.25 7.98 7.21
N GLU A 160 16.26 8.84 7.30
CA GLU A 160 16.12 10.30 7.25
C GLU A 160 15.53 10.79 5.92
N THR A 161 15.96 10.21 4.80
CA THR A 161 15.35 10.46 3.49
C THR A 161 13.88 10.06 3.49
N ALA A 162 13.53 8.90 4.05
CA ALA A 162 12.14 8.45 4.14
C ALA A 162 11.28 9.35 5.03
N VAL A 163 11.80 9.83 6.17
CA VAL A 163 11.12 10.78 7.06
C VAL A 163 10.80 12.07 6.30
N SER A 164 11.79 12.60 5.57
CA SER A 164 11.63 13.80 4.76
C SER A 164 10.66 13.59 3.60
N GLU A 165 10.77 12.46 2.89
CA GLU A 165 9.87 12.11 1.79
C GLU A 165 8.44 12.02 2.27
N LEU A 166 8.19 11.42 3.45
CA LEU A 166 6.86 11.28 4.06
C LEU A 166 6.35 12.57 4.73
N LYS A 167 7.15 13.65 4.76
CA LYS A 167 6.85 14.90 5.46
C LYS A 167 6.52 14.68 6.94
N LEU A 168 7.25 13.76 7.56
CA LEU A 168 7.19 13.50 8.99
C LEU A 168 8.24 14.39 9.68
N ALA A 169 7.92 14.84 10.90
CA ALA A 169 8.84 15.51 11.85
C ALA A 169 9.66 16.69 11.29
#